data_AF-A0A2Z6QNK2-F1
#
_entry.id   AF-A0A2Z6QNK2-F1
#
_cell.length_a   1.000
_cell.length_b   1.000
_cell.length_c   1.000
_cell.angle_alpha   90.00
_cell.angle_beta   90.00
_cell.angle_gamma   90.00
#
_symmetry.space_group_name_H-M   'P 1'
#
loop_
_entity.id
_entity.type
_entity.pdbx_description
1 polymer ?
#
loop_
_entity_poly.entity_id
_entity_poly.type
_entity_poly.pdbx_seq_one_letter_code
_entity_poly.pdbx_strand_id
1 'polypeptide(L)' 'MKDLEKRKQVYGICGVCSEPGTGWHWYRSCNVKRFKENFKNWTSRNKIIDEFIHQSQLNAVHCLNTYIY' A
#
# COMPACT_ATOMS: atom_id res chain seq x y z
N MET A 1 17.19 9.17 2.88
CA MET A 1 16.91 10.49 2.28
C MET A 1 16.88 10.46 0.76
N LYS A 2 17.93 9.94 0.08
CA LYS A 2 17.96 9.83 -1.40
C LYS A 2 16.78 9.06 -2.02
N ASP A 3 16.31 8.01 -1.34
CA ASP A 3 15.18 7.18 -1.78
C ASP A 3 13.83 7.94 -1.80
N LEU A 4 13.54 8.72 -0.77
CA LEU A 4 12.29 9.49 -0.67
C LEU A 4 12.20 10.55 -1.77
N GLU A 5 13.31 11.21 -2.08
CA GLU A 5 13.35 12.23 -3.13
C GLU A 5 13.14 11.60 -4.52
N LYS A 6 13.78 10.45 -4.76
CA LYS A 6 13.53 9.65 -5.98
C LYS A 6 12.06 9.25 -6.10
N ARG A 7 11.44 8.80 -5.00
CA ARG A 7 10.02 8.42 -5.00
C ARG A 7 9.09 9.60 -5.26
N LYS A 8 9.37 10.79 -4.73
CA LYS A 8 8.60 12.00 -5.06
C LYS A 8 8.67 12.31 -6.55
N GLN A 9 9.85 12.20 -7.15
CA GLN A 9 10.05 12.47 -8.58
C GLN A 9 9.36 11.43 -9.47
N VAL A 10 9.45 10.14 -9.11
CA VAL A 10 8.91 9.05 -9.95
C VAL A 10 7.40 8.87 -9.77
N TYR A 11 6.92 8.86 -8.53
CA TYR A 11 5.54 8.46 -8.21
C TYR A 11 4.65 9.64 -7.76
N GLY A 12 5.23 10.82 -7.55
CA GLY A 12 4.51 11.98 -7.05
C GLY A 12 4.20 11.93 -5.56
N ILE A 13 3.59 13.01 -5.07
CA ILE A 13 3.14 13.19 -3.69
C ILE A 13 1.63 12.96 -3.64
N CYS A 14 1.18 12.21 -2.64
CA CYS A 14 -0.25 12.03 -2.41
C CYS A 14 -0.90 13.34 -1.95
N GLY A 15 -2.00 13.75 -2.58
CA GLY A 15 -2.78 14.91 -2.13
C GLY A 15 -3.52 14.71 -0.80
N VAL A 16 -3.60 13.48 -0.27
CA VAL A 16 -4.33 13.17 0.97
C VAL A 16 -3.39 13.02 2.16
N CYS A 17 -2.33 12.22 2.04
CA CYS A 17 -1.39 11.98 3.15
C CYS A 17 -0.07 12.75 3.04
N SER A 18 0.15 13.51 1.96
CA SER A 18 1.37 14.29 1.71
C SER A 18 2.67 13.46 1.67
N GLU A 19 2.57 12.14 1.54
CA GLU A 19 3.72 11.25 1.40
C GLU A 19 3.95 10.85 -0.07
N PRO A 20 5.20 10.57 -0.48
CA PRO A 20 5.47 10.10 -1.82
C PRO A 20 4.91 8.70 -2.07
N GLY A 21 4.50 8.44 -3.31
CA GLY A 21 4.11 7.10 -3.75
C GLY A 21 5.20 6.06 -3.51
N THR A 22 4.81 4.80 -3.32
CA THR A 22 5.73 3.64 -3.34
C THR A 22 5.55 2.82 -4.62
N GLY A 23 4.64 3.20 -5.51
CA GLY A 23 4.46 2.64 -6.84
C GLY A 23 3.56 3.54 -7.68
N TRP A 24 3.39 3.22 -8.97
CA TRP A 24 2.52 3.98 -9.86
C TRP A 24 1.07 3.96 -9.35
N HIS A 25 0.55 5.13 -8.97
CA HIS A 25 -0.76 5.26 -8.32
C HIS A 25 -0.91 4.45 -7.02
N TRP A 26 0.20 4.07 -6.38
CA TRP A 26 0.21 3.31 -5.14
C TRP A 26 0.86 4.12 -4.01
N TYR A 27 0.04 4.51 -3.04
CA TYR A 27 0.45 5.25 -1.86
C TYR A 27 0.29 4.35 -0.63
N ARG A 28 1.40 3.73 -0.19
CA ARG A 28 1.38 2.76 0.91
C ARG A 28 0.63 3.25 2.14
N SER A 29 0.85 4.49 2.57
CA SER A 29 0.22 5.00 3.81
C SER A 29 -1.28 5.18 3.69
N CYS A 30 -1.78 5.66 2.54
CA CYS A 30 -3.21 5.69 2.26
C CYS A 30 -3.81 4.29 2.23
N ASN A 31 -3.13 3.34 1.58
CA ASN A 31 -3.60 1.97 1.47
C ASN A 31 -3.61 1.25 2.82
N VAL A 32 -2.57 1.39 3.64
CA VAL A 32 -2.53 0.85 5.01
C VAL A 32 -3.69 1.38 5.85
N LYS A 33 -3.98 2.69 5.78
CA LYS A 33 -5.13 3.29 6.46
C LYS A 33 -6.44 2.66 5.99
N ARG A 34 -6.66 2.62 4.66
CA ARG A 34 -7.84 2.01 4.05
C ARG A 34 -8.02 0.55 4.44
N PHE A 35 -6.95 -0.23 4.48
CA PHE A 35 -7.00 -1.64 4.85
C PHE A 35 -7.42 -1.82 6.30
N LYS A 36 -6.78 -1.12 7.24
CA LYS A 36 -7.14 -1.17 8.66
C LYS A 36 -8.60 -0.81 8.92
N GLU A 37 -9.13 0.18 8.21
CA GLU A 37 -10.54 0.58 8.31
C GLU A 37 -11.51 -0.51 7.83
N ASN A 38 -11.10 -1.33 6.87
CA ASN A 38 -11.93 -2.37 6.25
C ASN A 38 -11.77 -3.78 6.85
N PHE A 39 -10.69 -4.08 7.58
CA PHE A 39 -10.45 -5.40 8.18
C PHE A 39 -11.59 -5.91 9.07
N LYS A 40 -12.31 -5.01 9.73
CA LYS A 40 -13.49 -5.37 10.53
C LYS A 40 -14.69 -5.82 9.69
N ASN A 41 -14.74 -5.42 8.42
CA ASN A 41 -15.84 -5.71 7.49
C ASN A 41 -15.47 -6.86 6.53
N TRP A 42 -14.19 -7.01 6.19
CA TRP A 42 -13.67 -8.06 5.33
C TRP A 42 -13.27 -9.26 6.16
N THR A 43 -14.15 -10.25 6.21
CA THR A 43 -13.85 -11.54 6.85
C THR A 43 -14.29 -12.68 5.96
N SER A 44 -13.41 -13.68 5.83
CA SER A 44 -13.71 -14.97 5.22
C SER A 44 -14.44 -15.92 6.19
N ARG A 45 -14.71 -15.48 7.42
CA ARG A 45 -15.09 -16.29 8.59
C ARG A 45 -14.02 -17.31 9.00
N ASN A 46 -12.80 -17.18 8.48
CA ASN A 46 -11.64 -17.95 8.89
C ASN A 46 -10.55 -17.00 9.39
N LYS A 47 -10.36 -16.99 10.72
CA LYS A 47 -9.43 -16.06 11.38
C LYS A 47 -7.99 -16.21 10.88
N ILE A 48 -7.54 -17.42 10.59
CA ILE A 48 -6.16 -17.69 10.12
C ILE A 48 -5.96 -17.09 8.72
N ILE A 49 -6.94 -17.29 7.83
CA ILE A 49 -6.90 -16.74 6.48
C ILE A 49 -6.99 -15.20 6.53
N ASP A 50 -7.88 -14.66 7.35
CA ASP A 50 -8.03 -13.21 7.51
C ASP A 50 -6.74 -12.56 8.03
N GLU A 51 -6.10 -13.15 9.04
CA GLU A 51 -4.82 -12.67 9.58
C GLU A 51 -3.71 -12.69 8.52
N PHE A 52 -3.61 -13.79 7.76
CA PHE A 52 -2.66 -13.89 6.65
C PHE A 52 -2.88 -12.81 5.58
N ILE A 53 -4.14 -12.56 5.20
CA ILE A 53 -4.50 -11.52 4.22
C ILE A 53 -4.17 -10.13 4.76
N HIS A 54 -4.54 -9.84 6.01
CA HIS A 54 -4.29 -8.55 6.65
C HIS A 54 -2.79 -8.24 6.71
N GLN A 55 -1.97 -9.21 7.12
CA GLN A 55 -0.51 -9.06 7.14
C GLN A 55 0.06 -8.81 5.74
N SER A 56 -0.42 -9.57 4.75
CA SER A 56 0.01 -9.39 3.35
C SER A 56 -0.33 -7.99 2.82
N GLN A 57 -1.54 -7.48 3.09
CA GLN A 57 -1.98 -6.16 2.66
C GLN A 57 -1.24 -5.01 3.37
N LEU A 58 -0.91 -5.16 4.66
CA LEU A 58 -0.13 -4.16 5.41
C LEU A 58 1.34 -4.08 4.94
N ASN A 59 1.88 -5.19 4.46
CA ASN A 59 3.26 -5.29 3.97
C ASN A 59 3.39 -4.97 2.47
N ALA A 60 2.29 -4.77 1.76
CA ALA A 60 2.30 -4.42 0.34
C ALA A 60 2.95 -3.04 0.11
N VAL A 61 4.17 -3.05 -0.45
CA VAL A 61 4.95 -1.85 -0.76
C VAL A 61 4.71 -1.34 -2.17
N HIS A 62 4.41 -2.21 -3.13
CA HIS A 62 4.25 -1.87 -4.54
C HIS A 62 2.90 -2.39 -5.07
N CYS A 63 2.23 -1.61 -5.93
CA CYS A 63 1.33 -2.20 -6.92
C CYS A 63 2.20 -2.93 -7.94
N LEU A 64 1.85 -4.14 -8.37
CA LEU A 64 2.64 -4.96 -9.31
C LEU A 64 3.36 -4.10 -10.38
N ASN A 65 4.69 -4.18 -10.43
CA ASN A 65 5.46 -3.56 -11.52
C ASN A 65 5.18 -4.37 -12.80
N THR A 66 4.47 -3.79 -13.75
CA THR A 66 4.25 -4.39 -15.09
C THR A 66 5.36 -4.05 -16.09
N TYR A 67 6.58 -3.75 -15.64
CA TYR A 67 7.74 -3.62 -16.52
C TYR A 67 8.74 -4.73 -16.23
N ILE A 68 8.33 -5.96 -16.58
CA ILE A 68 9.26 -7.02 -16.97
C ILE A 68 9.16 -7.10 -18.50
N TYR A 69 10.07 -6.41 -19.19
CA TYR A 69 10.55 -6.76 -20.52
C TYR A 69 12.07 -6.70 -20.46
#